data_AF-A0A1Y6FBW0-F1
#
_entry.id   AF-A0A1Y6FBW0-F1
#
_cell.length_a   1.000
_cell.length_b   1.000
_cell.length_c   1.000
_cell.angle_alpha   90.00
_cell.angle_beta   90.00
_cell.angle_gamma   90.00
#
_symmetry.space_group_name_H-M   'P 1'
#
loop_
_entity.id
_entity.type
_entity.pdbx_description
1 polymer ?
#
loop_
_entity_poly.entity_id
_entity_poly.type
_entity_poly.pdbx_seq_one_letter_code
_entity_poly.pdbx_strand_id
1 'polypeptide(L)' 'MSQPFSRYLHPFDVAHHPALEPEVKRAILASWASDQNAVEDHPAMRKPPGHDRPVPLDDVFAALRSLDGPEGWPALQ' A
#
# COMPACT_ATOMS: atom_id res chain seq x y z
N MET A 1 -6.22 22.47 -2.81
CA MET A 1 -6.08 21.27 -3.65
C MET A 1 -4.88 20.50 -3.14
N SER A 2 -5.11 19.64 -2.14
CA SER A 2 -4.04 18.81 -1.58
C SER A 2 -3.73 17.73 -2.61
N GLN A 3 -2.53 17.72 -3.18
CA GLN A 3 -1.97 16.51 -3.78
C GLN A 3 -0.94 15.93 -2.80
N PRO A 4 -1.36 15.10 -1.83
CA PRO A 4 -0.42 14.33 -1.02
C PRO A 4 -0.26 12.94 -1.64
N PHE A 5 0.79 12.21 -1.25
CA PHE A 5 1.05 10.79 -1.56
C PHE A 5 1.85 10.44 -2.82
N SER A 6 2.05 11.34 -3.80
CA SER A 6 2.91 11.05 -4.98
C SER A 6 4.40 10.81 -4.67
N ARG A 7 4.86 11.02 -3.43
CA ARG A 7 6.28 10.87 -3.05
C ARG A 7 6.67 9.46 -2.60
N TYR A 8 5.69 8.61 -2.29
CA TYR A 8 5.99 7.22 -1.92
C TYR A 8 6.01 6.39 -3.20
N LEU A 9 7.23 6.08 -3.67
CA LEU A 9 7.44 5.38 -4.93
C LEU A 9 7.25 3.87 -4.77
N HIS A 10 7.42 3.33 -3.55
CA HIS A 10 7.24 1.91 -3.25
C HIS A 10 6.37 1.62 -2.02
N PRO A 11 5.63 0.48 -2.00
CA PRO A 11 4.81 0.05 -0.86
C PRO A 11 5.61 -0.07 0.44
N PHE A 12 6.87 -0.50 0.32
CA PHE A 12 7.78 -0.60 1.46
C PHE A 12 8.21 0.76 1.99
N ASP A 13 8.25 1.82 1.17
CA ASP A 13 8.55 3.18 1.66
C ASP A 13 7.44 3.67 2.59
N VAL A 14 6.19 3.33 2.27
CA VAL A 14 5.03 3.63 3.13
C VAL A 14 5.10 2.81 4.41
N ALA A 15 5.35 1.51 4.31
CA ALA A 15 5.43 0.61 5.48
C ALA A 15 6.53 1.04 6.47
N HIS A 16 7.72 1.39 5.96
CA HIS A 16 8.87 1.80 6.76
C HIS A 16 8.88 3.28 7.13
N HIS A 17 7.88 4.07 6.72
CA HIS A 17 7.90 5.51 6.95
C HIS A 17 7.88 5.84 8.45
N PRO A 18 8.88 6.55 9.01
CA PRO A 18 8.98 6.77 10.45
C PRO A 18 7.96 7.79 10.99
N ALA A 19 7.42 8.65 10.13
CA ALA A 19 6.48 9.71 10.53
C ALA A 19 5.01 9.42 10.19
N LEU A 20 4.69 8.22 9.68
CA LEU A 20 3.30 7.82 9.44
C LEU A 20 2.83 6.88 10.55
N GLU A 21 1.62 7.12 11.05
CA GLU A 21 0.95 6.20 11.97
C GLU A 21 0.63 4.87 11.27
N PRO A 22 0.63 3.74 12.01
CA PRO A 22 0.33 2.41 11.44
C PRO A 22 -1.01 2.37 10.70
N GLU A 23 -2.05 2.99 11.24
CA GLU A 23 -3.37 3.06 10.61
C GLU A 23 -3.35 3.86 9.30
N VAL A 24 -2.59 4.94 9.25
CA VAL A 24 -2.43 5.75 8.03
C VAL A 24 -1.67 4.97 6.96
N LYS A 25 -0.61 4.27 7.34
CA LYS A 25 0.13 3.38 6.44
C LYS A 25 -0.78 2.29 5.86
N ARG A 26 -1.60 1.66 6.69
CA ARG A 26 -2.61 0.67 6.26
C ARG A 26 -3.60 1.27 5.28
N ALA A 27 -4.16 2.45 5.57
CA ALA A 27 -5.13 3.10 4.69
C ALA A 27 -4.54 3.42 3.31
N ILE A 28 -3.29 3.89 3.26
CA ILE A 28 -2.59 4.16 1.99
C ILE A 28 -2.37 2.86 1.21
N LEU A 29 -1.81 1.83 1.84
CA LEU A 29 -1.56 0.54 1.19
C LEU A 29 -2.86 -0.17 0.76
N ALA A 30 -3.91 -0.12 1.58
CA ALA A 30 -5.23 -0.65 1.25
C ALA A 30 -5.87 0.11 0.08
N SER A 31 -5.66 1.42 -0.02
CA SER A 31 -6.07 2.19 -1.19
C SER A 31 -5.36 1.68 -2.45
N TRP A 32 -4.07 1.36 -2.39
CA TRP A 32 -3.34 0.80 -3.54
C TRP A 32 -3.80 -0.61 -3.92
N ALA A 33 -4.14 -1.42 -2.91
CA ALA A 33 -4.75 -2.75 -3.09
C ALA A 33 -6.22 -2.69 -3.55
N SER A 34 -6.84 -1.51 -3.67
CA SER A 34 -8.18 -1.36 -4.23
C SER A 34 -8.17 -1.46 -5.76
N ASP A 35 -9.14 -2.18 -6.32
CA ASP A 35 -9.26 -2.43 -7.77
C ASP A 35 -9.42 -1.16 -8.61
N GLN A 36 -9.73 -0.04 -7.96
CA GLN A 36 -9.67 1.29 -8.58
C GLN A 36 -8.30 1.64 -9.18
N ASN A 37 -7.24 0.99 -8.70
CA ASN A 37 -5.88 1.15 -9.20
C ASN A 37 -5.41 -0.02 -10.07
N ALA A 38 -6.27 -0.99 -10.39
CA ALA A 38 -5.89 -2.11 -11.24
C ALA A 38 -5.54 -1.64 -12.65
N VAL A 39 -4.44 -2.15 -13.19
CA VAL A 39 -4.04 -1.88 -14.58
C VAL A 39 -4.90 -2.75 -15.49
N GLU A 40 -5.47 -2.15 -16.54
CA GLU A 40 -6.22 -2.87 -17.57
C GLU A 40 -5.34 -3.97 -18.17
N ASP A 41 -5.89 -5.18 -18.31
CA ASP A 41 -5.19 -6.40 -18.77
C ASP A 41 -4.16 -7.01 -17.80
N HIS A 42 -3.78 -6.31 -16.71
CA HIS A 42 -2.78 -6.76 -15.75
C HIS A 42 -3.30 -6.74 -14.30
N PRO A 43 -4.13 -7.72 -13.88
CA PRO A 43 -4.78 -7.71 -12.56
C PRO A 43 -3.81 -7.79 -11.37
N ALA A 44 -2.62 -8.35 -11.59
CA ALA A 44 -1.55 -8.42 -10.59
C ALA A 44 -0.80 -7.08 -10.40
N MET A 45 -1.06 -6.08 -11.24
CA MET A 45 -0.36 -4.80 -11.24
C MET A 45 -1.33 -3.68 -10.84
N ARG A 46 -0.89 -2.83 -9.92
CA ARG A 46 -1.62 -1.63 -9.50
C ARG A 46 -0.87 -0.39 -9.93
N LYS A 47 -1.56 0.59 -10.51
CA LYS A 47 -1.00 1.89 -10.85
C LYS A 47 -1.79 2.99 -10.16
N PRO A 48 -1.50 3.26 -8.87
CA PRO A 48 -2.14 4.36 -8.17
C PRO A 48 -1.86 5.70 -8.87
N PRO A 49 -2.82 6.64 -8.86
CA PRO A 49 -2.63 7.96 -9.45
C PRO A 49 -1.42 8.64 -8.79
N GLY A 50 -0.49 9.13 -9.62
CA GLY A 50 0.75 9.75 -9.16
C GLY A 50 1.96 8.81 -9.00
N HIS A 51 1.80 7.51 -9.29
CA HIS A 51 2.94 6.60 -9.49
C HIS A 51 3.40 6.59 -10.95
N ASP A 52 4.70 6.79 -11.15
CA ASP A 52 5.32 6.65 -12.48
C ASP A 52 5.35 5.19 -12.96
N ARG A 53 5.39 4.23 -12.02
CA ARG A 53 5.46 2.80 -12.33
C ARG A 53 4.33 2.03 -11.68
N PRO A 54 3.74 1.05 -12.38
CA PRO A 54 2.85 0.11 -11.73
C PRO A 54 3.61 -0.71 -10.68
N VAL A 55 2.99 -0.86 -9.51
CA VAL A 55 3.48 -1.64 -8.38
C VAL A 55 2.78 -3.00 -8.36
N PRO A 56 3.50 -4.10 -8.08
CA PRO A 56 2.89 -5.41 -7.91
C PRO A 56 1.92 -5.42 -6.73
N LEU A 57 0.74 -6.00 -6.92
CA LEU A 57 -0.23 -6.19 -5.84
C LEU A 57 0.36 -7.03 -4.70
N ASP A 58 1.19 -8.02 -5.03
CA ASP A 58 1.94 -8.83 -4.05
C ASP A 58 2.85 -7.99 -3.15
N ASP A 59 3.51 -6.96 -3.70
CA ASP A 59 4.36 -6.05 -2.92
C ASP A 59 3.52 -5.20 -1.96
N VAL A 60 2.32 -4.79 -2.37
CA VAL A 60 1.39 -4.07 -1.49
C VAL A 60 0.95 -4.97 -0.33
N PHE A 61 0.62 -6.23 -0.60
CA PHE A 61 0.29 -7.19 0.45
C PHE A 61 1.48 -7.57 1.33
N ALA A 62 2.68 -7.68 0.76
CA ALA A 62 3.91 -7.91 1.52
C ALA A 62 4.22 -6.74 2.46
N ALA A 63 4.04 -5.50 1.98
CA ALA A 63 4.20 -4.30 2.80
C ALA A 63 3.14 -4.21 3.91
N LEU A 64 1.87 -4.54 3.62
CA LEU A 64 0.81 -4.64 4.64
C LEU A 64 1.17 -5.68 5.70
N ARG A 65 1.58 -6.89 5.30
CA ARG A 65 2.02 -7.94 6.24
C ARG A 65 3.22 -7.51 7.08
N SER A 66 4.19 -6.82 6.48
CA SER A 66 5.35 -6.29 7.19
C SER A 66 4.96 -5.21 8.20
N LEU A 67 3.93 -4.42 7.90
CA LEU A 67 3.40 -3.38 8.78
C LEU A 67 2.59 -3.96 9.93
N ASP A 68 1.80 -5.00 9.65
CA ASP A 68 0.94 -5.68 10.62
C ASP A 68 1.73 -6.54 11.61
N GLY A 69 2.95 -6.94 11.25
CA GLY A 69 3.75 -7.85 12.05
C GLY A 69 3.03 -9.18 12.32
N PRO A 70 3.62 -10.09 13.13
CA PRO A 70 2.94 -11.32 13.54
C PRO A 70 1.69 -11.08 14.43
N GLU A 71 1.40 -9.83 14.80
CA GLU A 71 0.37 -9.45 15.78
C GLU A 71 -0.91 -8.89 15.13
N GLY A 72 -0.92 -8.67 13.80
CA GLY A 72 -2.05 -8.08 13.09
C GLY A 72 -3.21 -9.03 12.77
N TRP A 73 -3.10 -10.32 13.11
CA TRP A 73 -4.28 -11.15 13.27
C TRP A 73 -4.79 -10.88 14.68
N PRO A 74 -6.02 -10.35 14.89
CA PRO A 74 -6.61 -10.42 16.22
C PRO A 74 -6.62 -11.90 16.54
N ALA A 75 -5.78 -12.34 17.47
CA ALA A 75 -5.93 -13.64 18.07
C ALA A 75 -7.39 -13.67 18.54
N LEU A 76 -8.23 -14.41 17.81
CA LEU A 76 -9.58 -14.74 18.24
C LEU A 76 -9.36 -15.60 19.49
N GLN A 77 -9.25 -14.94 20.64
CA GLN A 77 -9.35 -15.50 21.97
C GLN A 77 -10.80 -15.46 22.40
#